data_AF-A0AAW5SYH3-F1
#
_entry.id   AF-A0AAW5SYH3-F1
#
_cell.length_a   1.000
_cell.length_b   1.000
_cell.length_c   1.000
_cell.angle_alpha   90.00
_cell.angle_beta   90.00
_cell.angle_gamma   90.00
#
_symmetry.space_group_name_H-M   'P 1'
#
loop_
_entity.id
_entity.type
_entity.pdbx_description
1 polymer ?
#
loop_
_entity_poly.entity_id
_entity_poly.type
_entity_poly.pdbx_seq_one_letter_code
_entity_poly.pdbx_strand_id
1 'polypeptide(L)'
;MEDDDQEEVERVREWIGRLEAFAAALDDIEGDDATDFSDNACEAWQEAAMPTVTSPSPSALVIFEAVTALAKATTTVWADWKDTPDVRDRYTRETAQQLVKDALNDVLSVYRRWLSEGLSPSDQIQQRFREVAADVKDTMEAVTQMRADMDAQDAEAEADPYGAIFLHLDPSRSDAPIMEKVSSLTEDDDKRYRDAYERLRRMIDSELLEHISDESDRLCDVMMALLIDLRDNRISLFDEDAWDAHRRKIRSALISFTAALYSHREQTVRAAKKALNRGPEVQAIEELFDELRKTSFEYGWLEELRGALQHGDINAFRWGFGASMDAEPTANVYMSRQFMLDFTRNSAQKKWLKRQELEDMESDPSVLDMIKAIQPLMGPLQEKLDKILYPNVADDVATVRELLSQYPHPNGLHALQNGPGFTRRNPWPPLSPLAPRVLRFVVNYQPDDAPDDQDTGDADDVTAP
;
A
#
# COMPACT_ATOMS: atom_id res chain seq x y z
N MET A 1 -33.81 67.88 -11.26
CA MET A 1 -34.07 66.86 -12.30
C MET A 1 -32.86 66.72 -13.21
N GLU A 2 -32.45 67.74 -13.99
CA GLU A 2 -31.21 67.61 -14.79
C GLU A 2 -29.92 67.42 -13.95
N ASP A 3 -29.78 68.11 -12.81
CA ASP A 3 -28.58 67.95 -11.94
C ASP A 3 -28.54 66.58 -11.22
N ASP A 4 -29.68 66.04 -10.77
CA ASP A 4 -29.75 64.73 -10.09
C ASP A 4 -29.44 63.57 -11.06
N ASP A 5 -29.95 63.65 -12.28
CA ASP A 5 -29.69 62.64 -13.32
C ASP A 5 -28.21 62.67 -13.74
N GLN A 6 -27.59 63.86 -13.75
CA GLN A 6 -26.18 64.03 -14.10
C GLN A 6 -25.24 63.53 -13.00
N GLU A 7 -25.56 63.75 -11.73
CA GLU A 7 -24.85 63.15 -10.59
C GLU A 7 -24.93 61.61 -10.59
N GLU A 8 -26.09 61.04 -10.91
CA GLU A 8 -26.25 59.59 -11.00
C GLU A 8 -25.45 58.97 -12.15
N VAL A 9 -25.40 59.63 -13.30
CA VAL A 9 -24.53 59.22 -14.42
C VAL A 9 -23.06 59.19 -14.01
N GLU A 10 -22.60 60.17 -13.22
CA GLU A 10 -21.24 60.19 -12.69
C GLU A 10 -20.98 59.05 -11.70
N ARG A 11 -21.92 58.77 -10.79
CA ARG A 11 -21.81 57.62 -9.85
C ARG A 11 -21.78 56.28 -10.59
N VAL A 12 -22.61 56.09 -11.62
CA VAL A 12 -22.59 54.88 -12.46
C VAL A 12 -21.23 54.74 -13.15
N ARG A 13 -20.67 55.84 -13.68
CA ARG A 13 -19.34 55.83 -14.31
C ARG A 13 -18.23 55.47 -13.31
N GLU A 14 -18.31 55.98 -12.07
CA GLU A 14 -17.37 55.63 -11.01
C GLU A 14 -17.42 54.12 -10.69
N TRP A 15 -18.61 53.55 -10.51
CA TRP A 15 -18.77 52.14 -10.19
C TRP A 15 -18.37 51.20 -11.33
N ILE A 16 -18.60 51.60 -12.58
CA ILE A 16 -18.04 50.91 -13.74
C ILE A 16 -16.51 50.89 -13.65
N GLY A 17 -15.87 52.03 -13.35
CA GLY A 17 -14.41 52.11 -13.20
C GLY A 17 -13.88 51.23 -12.06
N ARG A 18 -14.60 51.15 -10.93
CA ARG A 18 -14.25 50.25 -9.82
C ARG A 18 -14.39 48.78 -10.20
N LEU A 19 -15.45 48.42 -10.92
CA LEU A 19 -15.67 47.06 -11.39
C LEU A 19 -14.62 46.65 -12.44
N GLU A 20 -14.21 47.56 -13.32
CA GLU A 20 -13.10 47.35 -14.26
C GLU A 20 -11.77 47.11 -13.54
N ALA A 21 -11.47 47.92 -12.52
CA ALA A 21 -10.27 47.75 -11.71
C ALA A 21 -10.29 46.41 -10.96
N PHE A 22 -11.44 46.02 -10.40
CA PHE A 22 -11.61 44.73 -9.74
C PHE A 22 -11.42 43.56 -10.71
N ALA A 23 -12.07 43.61 -11.89
CA ALA A 23 -11.93 42.57 -12.92
C ALA A 23 -10.48 42.44 -13.45
N ALA A 24 -9.73 43.55 -13.46
CA ALA A 24 -8.31 43.55 -13.82
C ALA A 24 -7.39 43.01 -12.70
N ALA A 25 -7.81 43.13 -11.44
CA ALA A 25 -7.07 42.69 -10.26
C ALA A 25 -7.43 41.27 -9.80
N LEU A 26 -8.25 40.52 -10.55
CA LEU A 26 -8.60 39.13 -10.21
C LEU A 26 -7.35 38.22 -10.08
N ASP A 27 -6.27 38.53 -10.79
CA ASP A 27 -5.00 37.80 -10.66
C ASP A 27 -4.39 37.89 -9.25
N ASP A 28 -4.66 38.98 -8.53
CA ASP A 28 -4.11 39.27 -7.20
C ASP A 28 -4.96 38.66 -6.07
N ILE A 29 -6.11 38.05 -6.38
CA ILE A 29 -6.97 37.39 -5.40
C ILE A 29 -6.38 36.01 -5.05
N GLU A 30 -6.19 35.79 -3.75
CA GLU A 30 -5.69 34.52 -3.19
C GLU A 30 -6.68 33.37 -3.43
N GLY A 31 -6.17 32.14 -3.54
CA GLY A 31 -6.96 30.93 -3.76
C GLY A 31 -6.14 29.89 -4.52
N ASP A 32 -5.79 28.80 -3.83
CA ASP A 32 -4.95 27.74 -4.40
C ASP A 32 -5.72 26.87 -5.40
N ASP A 33 -7.04 26.79 -5.26
CA ASP A 33 -7.93 26.08 -6.17
C ASP A 33 -9.09 26.95 -6.69
N ALA A 34 -9.88 26.39 -7.61
CA ALA A 34 -10.98 27.09 -8.27
C ALA A 34 -12.09 27.52 -7.29
N THR A 35 -12.42 26.67 -6.32
CA THR A 35 -13.46 26.91 -5.32
C THR A 35 -13.04 28.04 -4.38
N ASP A 36 -11.83 27.96 -3.83
CA ASP A 36 -11.25 28.97 -2.93
C ASP A 36 -11.15 30.33 -3.64
N PHE A 37 -10.63 30.35 -4.86
CA PHE A 37 -10.55 31.59 -5.66
C PHE A 37 -11.95 32.20 -5.88
N SER A 38 -12.94 31.39 -6.27
CA SER A 38 -14.28 31.90 -6.59
C SER A 38 -15.01 32.43 -5.35
N ASP A 39 -14.74 31.85 -4.18
CA ASP A 39 -15.25 32.30 -2.89
C ASP A 39 -14.60 33.62 -2.49
N ASN A 40 -13.27 33.69 -2.52
CA ASN A 40 -12.51 34.90 -2.17
C ASN A 40 -12.85 36.07 -3.10
N ALA A 41 -13.06 35.83 -4.40
CA ALA A 41 -13.47 36.86 -5.34
C ALA A 41 -14.88 37.39 -5.05
N CYS A 42 -15.82 36.51 -4.69
CA CYS A 42 -17.17 36.91 -4.32
C CYS A 42 -17.18 37.72 -3.02
N GLU A 43 -16.44 37.26 -2.00
CA GLU A 43 -16.30 37.93 -0.71
C GLU A 43 -15.61 39.30 -0.82
N ALA A 44 -14.49 39.39 -1.55
CA ALA A 44 -13.76 40.64 -1.74
C ALA A 44 -14.61 41.74 -2.39
N TRP A 45 -15.44 41.39 -3.39
CA TRP A 45 -16.34 42.37 -3.99
C TRP A 45 -17.47 42.77 -3.05
N GLN A 46 -18.06 41.82 -2.32
CA GLN A 46 -19.12 42.10 -1.35
C GLN A 46 -18.63 43.06 -0.26
N GLU A 47 -17.46 42.80 0.33
CA GLU A 47 -16.86 43.66 1.36
C GLU A 47 -16.56 45.06 0.84
N ALA A 48 -16.04 45.18 -0.39
CA ALA A 48 -15.69 46.46 -0.98
C ALA A 48 -16.92 47.29 -1.40
N ALA A 49 -17.98 46.65 -1.88
CA ALA A 49 -19.08 47.33 -2.58
C ALA A 49 -20.39 47.40 -1.79
N MET A 50 -20.80 46.33 -1.10
CA MET A 50 -22.13 46.27 -0.44
C MET A 50 -22.33 47.33 0.66
N PRO A 51 -21.34 47.67 1.51
CA PRO A 51 -21.52 48.70 2.55
C PRO A 51 -21.85 50.10 2.01
N THR A 52 -21.59 50.36 0.73
CA THR A 52 -21.81 51.67 0.11
C THR A 52 -23.24 51.88 -0.40
N VAL A 53 -24.05 50.83 -0.44
CA VAL A 53 -25.44 50.90 -0.94
C VAL A 53 -26.37 51.37 0.18
N THR A 54 -26.98 52.54 -0.01
CA THR A 54 -27.92 53.15 0.96
C THR A 54 -29.35 53.24 0.47
N SER A 55 -29.57 53.16 -0.85
CA SER A 55 -30.89 53.15 -1.47
C SER A 55 -30.86 52.46 -2.85
N PRO A 56 -32.02 52.04 -3.39
CA PRO A 56 -32.10 51.52 -4.75
C PRO A 56 -31.81 52.62 -5.77
N SER A 57 -30.71 52.50 -6.50
CA SER A 57 -30.27 53.44 -7.53
C SER A 57 -29.60 52.69 -8.70
N PRO A 58 -29.48 53.29 -9.89
CA PRO A 58 -28.73 52.70 -11.00
C PRO A 58 -27.27 52.40 -10.66
N SER A 59 -26.63 53.16 -9.76
CA SER A 59 -25.28 52.81 -9.26
C SER A 59 -25.31 51.59 -8.33
N ALA A 60 -26.34 51.46 -7.47
CA ALA A 60 -26.53 50.27 -6.64
C ALA A 60 -26.80 49.02 -7.49
N LEU A 61 -27.49 49.16 -8.62
CA LEU A 61 -27.71 48.08 -9.57
C LEU A 61 -26.40 47.50 -10.13
N VAL A 62 -25.41 48.35 -10.46
CA VAL A 62 -24.08 47.87 -10.91
C VAL A 62 -23.44 46.94 -9.87
N ILE A 63 -23.51 47.35 -8.60
CA ILE A 63 -22.96 46.59 -7.47
C ILE A 63 -23.68 45.24 -7.34
N PHE A 64 -25.00 45.27 -7.29
CA PHE A 64 -25.82 44.07 -7.10
C PHE A 64 -25.68 43.09 -8.26
N GLU A 65 -25.65 43.55 -9.51
CA GLU A 65 -25.45 42.67 -10.67
C GLU A 65 -24.05 42.06 -10.71
N ALA A 66 -23.03 42.80 -10.30
CA ALA A 66 -21.69 42.25 -10.14
C ALA A 66 -21.65 41.18 -9.03
N VAL A 67 -22.34 41.39 -7.89
CA VAL A 67 -22.50 40.37 -6.85
C VAL A 67 -23.24 39.14 -7.39
N THR A 68 -24.33 39.31 -8.15
CA THR A 68 -25.06 38.19 -8.76
C THR A 68 -24.19 37.41 -9.74
N ALA A 69 -23.44 38.11 -10.60
CA ALA A 69 -22.54 37.49 -11.57
C ALA A 69 -21.46 36.65 -10.88
N LEU A 70 -20.86 37.19 -9.82
CA LEU A 70 -19.90 36.47 -8.98
C LEU A 70 -20.54 35.25 -8.32
N ALA A 71 -21.68 35.41 -7.65
CA ALA A 71 -22.38 34.32 -6.97
C ALA A 71 -22.76 33.18 -7.93
N LYS A 72 -23.18 33.50 -9.16
CA LYS A 72 -23.47 32.50 -10.21
C LYS A 72 -22.22 31.79 -10.70
N ALA A 73 -21.12 32.50 -10.89
CA ALA A 73 -19.84 31.90 -11.25
C ALA A 73 -19.36 30.96 -10.14
N THR A 74 -19.39 31.40 -8.88
CA THR A 74 -19.10 30.58 -7.69
C THR A 74 -19.97 29.33 -7.65
N THR A 75 -21.30 29.46 -7.82
CA THR A 75 -22.22 28.32 -7.86
C THR A 75 -21.88 27.34 -8.99
N THR A 76 -21.46 27.83 -10.15
CA THR A 76 -21.07 27.00 -11.29
C THR A 76 -19.79 26.22 -10.98
N VAL A 77 -18.79 26.88 -10.40
CA VAL A 77 -17.53 26.24 -10.00
C VAL A 77 -17.78 25.19 -8.91
N TRP A 78 -18.60 25.51 -7.92
CA TRP A 78 -19.01 24.57 -6.87
C TRP A 78 -19.80 23.37 -7.42
N ALA A 79 -20.74 23.62 -8.33
CA ALA A 79 -21.53 22.57 -8.96
C ALA A 79 -20.65 21.65 -9.83
N ASP A 80 -19.68 22.19 -10.56
CA ASP A 80 -18.72 21.37 -11.32
C ASP A 80 -17.80 20.58 -10.39
N TRP A 81 -17.23 21.21 -9.35
CA TRP A 81 -16.41 20.52 -8.37
C TRP A 81 -17.18 19.37 -7.70
N LYS A 82 -18.48 19.59 -7.49
CA LYS A 82 -19.41 18.56 -7.05
C LYS A 82 -19.55 17.50 -8.14
N ASP A 83 -20.16 17.81 -9.26
CA ASP A 83 -20.73 16.83 -10.17
C ASP A 83 -19.69 16.16 -11.09
N THR A 84 -18.48 16.70 -11.21
CA THR A 84 -17.40 16.18 -12.05
C THR A 84 -16.42 15.30 -11.24
N PRO A 85 -16.45 13.96 -11.39
CA PRO A 85 -15.66 13.06 -10.55
C PRO A 85 -14.15 13.18 -10.79
N ASP A 86 -13.73 13.29 -12.05
CA ASP A 86 -12.31 13.39 -12.42
C ASP A 86 -11.79 14.81 -12.19
N VAL A 87 -10.79 14.94 -11.33
CA VAL A 87 -10.16 16.23 -10.98
C VAL A 87 -9.59 16.93 -12.22
N ARG A 88 -9.19 16.18 -13.26
CA ARG A 88 -8.63 16.74 -14.51
C ARG A 88 -9.67 17.44 -15.38
N ASP A 89 -10.95 17.08 -15.21
CA ASP A 89 -12.06 17.64 -15.98
C ASP A 89 -12.73 18.82 -15.25
N ARG A 90 -12.36 19.06 -13.97
CA ARG A 90 -12.90 20.15 -13.16
C ARG A 90 -12.34 21.51 -13.58
N TYR A 91 -13.03 22.57 -13.20
CA TYR A 91 -12.48 23.92 -13.25
C TYR A 91 -11.15 24.00 -12.48
N THR A 92 -10.13 24.50 -13.17
CA THR A 92 -8.88 25.00 -12.59
C THR A 92 -9.05 26.43 -12.10
N ARG A 93 -8.12 26.91 -11.26
CA ARG A 93 -8.06 28.31 -10.83
C ARG A 93 -8.09 29.27 -12.01
N GLU A 94 -7.31 29.00 -13.06
CA GLU A 94 -7.27 29.85 -14.25
C GLU A 94 -8.61 29.86 -15.00
N THR A 95 -9.26 28.70 -15.15
CA THR A 95 -10.57 28.64 -15.83
C THR A 95 -11.70 29.26 -15.00
N ALA A 96 -11.65 29.15 -13.67
CA ALA A 96 -12.61 29.81 -12.77
C ALA A 96 -12.42 31.34 -12.79
N GLN A 97 -11.16 31.80 -12.80
CA GLN A 97 -10.85 33.22 -12.98
C GLN A 97 -11.35 33.77 -14.31
N GLN A 98 -11.15 33.03 -15.39
CA GLN A 98 -11.66 33.43 -16.70
C GLN A 98 -13.20 33.47 -16.71
N LEU A 99 -13.87 32.49 -16.09
CA LEU A 99 -15.33 32.47 -15.92
C LEU A 99 -15.84 33.70 -15.16
N VAL A 100 -15.21 34.03 -14.03
CA VAL A 100 -15.54 35.23 -13.23
C VAL A 100 -15.32 36.49 -14.05
N LYS A 101 -14.18 36.60 -14.74
CA LYS A 101 -13.84 37.75 -15.57
C LYS A 101 -14.85 37.96 -16.69
N ASP A 102 -15.27 36.90 -17.37
CA ASP A 102 -16.27 36.95 -18.43
C ASP A 102 -17.64 37.38 -17.88
N ALA A 103 -18.04 36.84 -16.73
CA ALA A 103 -19.28 37.25 -16.06
C ALA A 103 -19.28 38.74 -15.66
N LEU A 104 -18.15 39.27 -15.15
CA LEU A 104 -18.02 40.69 -14.84
C LEU A 104 -17.98 41.57 -16.09
N ASN A 105 -17.34 41.11 -17.17
CA ASN A 105 -17.30 41.82 -18.45
C ASN A 105 -18.69 41.92 -19.09
N ASP A 106 -19.53 40.90 -18.93
CA ASP A 106 -20.92 40.93 -19.38
C ASP A 106 -21.70 42.03 -18.65
N VAL A 107 -21.56 42.13 -17.33
CA VAL A 107 -22.14 43.22 -16.53
C VAL A 107 -21.64 44.58 -17.04
N LEU A 108 -20.33 44.76 -17.17
CA LEU A 108 -19.72 45.99 -17.69
C LEU A 108 -20.25 46.39 -19.07
N SER A 109 -20.45 45.42 -19.97
CA SER A 109 -20.98 45.67 -21.31
C SER A 109 -22.39 46.26 -21.28
N VAL A 110 -23.24 45.76 -20.38
CA VAL A 110 -24.63 46.23 -20.22
C VAL A 110 -24.66 47.67 -19.72
N TYR A 111 -23.84 48.00 -18.72
CA TYR A 111 -23.84 49.35 -18.14
C TYR A 111 -23.12 50.39 -19.00
N ARG A 112 -22.08 50.00 -19.76
CA ARG A 112 -21.49 50.88 -20.79
C ARG A 112 -22.51 51.22 -21.88
N ARG A 113 -23.34 50.26 -22.28
CA ARG A 113 -24.45 50.51 -23.22
C ARG A 113 -25.47 51.49 -22.64
N TRP A 114 -25.85 51.34 -21.37
CA TRP A 114 -26.73 52.29 -20.67
C TRP A 114 -26.15 53.71 -20.65
N LEU A 115 -24.85 53.88 -20.43
CA LEU A 115 -24.20 55.19 -20.51
C LEU A 115 -24.23 55.79 -21.93
N SER A 116 -24.26 54.97 -22.98
CA SER A 116 -24.33 55.44 -24.38
C SER A 116 -25.76 55.69 -24.89
N GLU A 117 -26.74 54.93 -24.41
CA GLU A 117 -28.14 54.97 -24.88
C GLU A 117 -29.04 55.83 -23.97
N GLY A 118 -28.58 56.17 -22.76
CA GLY A 118 -29.35 56.86 -21.73
C GLY A 118 -29.79 55.91 -20.60
N LEU A 119 -29.87 56.44 -19.37
CA LEU A 119 -30.29 55.66 -18.21
C LEU A 119 -31.72 55.14 -18.38
N SER A 120 -31.95 53.89 -17.97
CA SER A 120 -33.29 53.30 -17.98
C SER A 120 -34.25 54.03 -17.04
N PRO A 121 -35.57 54.03 -17.34
CA PRO A 121 -36.58 54.63 -16.47
C PRO A 121 -36.57 54.05 -15.04
N SER A 122 -36.86 54.89 -14.03
CA SER A 122 -36.83 54.53 -12.60
C SER A 122 -37.64 53.28 -12.26
N ASP A 123 -38.80 53.07 -12.90
CA ASP A 123 -39.63 51.89 -12.69
C ASP A 123 -38.95 50.58 -13.14
N GLN A 124 -38.20 50.62 -14.25
CA GLN A 124 -37.43 49.47 -14.73
C GLN A 124 -36.22 49.20 -13.83
N ILE A 125 -35.59 50.25 -13.31
CA ILE A 125 -34.49 50.15 -12.32
C ILE A 125 -35.00 49.46 -11.05
N GLN A 126 -36.15 49.86 -10.52
CA GLN A 126 -36.72 49.24 -9.32
C GLN A 126 -37.17 47.79 -9.54
N GLN A 127 -37.67 47.45 -10.73
CA GLN A 127 -38.02 46.07 -11.06
C GLN A 127 -36.76 45.21 -11.15
N ARG A 128 -35.76 45.64 -11.94
CA ARG A 128 -34.49 44.93 -12.11
C ARG A 128 -33.76 44.78 -10.78
N PHE A 129 -33.81 45.79 -9.91
CA PHE A 129 -33.21 45.72 -8.57
C PHE A 129 -33.87 44.64 -7.71
N ARG A 130 -35.20 44.51 -7.76
CA ARG A 130 -35.93 43.45 -7.04
C ARG A 130 -35.61 42.07 -7.57
N GLU A 131 -35.53 41.92 -8.90
CA GLU A 131 -35.16 40.65 -9.54
C GLU A 131 -33.74 40.24 -9.17
N VAL A 132 -32.77 41.14 -9.29
CA VAL A 132 -31.36 40.91 -8.96
C VAL A 132 -31.19 40.64 -7.46
N ALA A 133 -31.86 41.39 -6.58
CA ALA A 133 -31.79 41.15 -5.13
C ALA A 133 -32.35 39.78 -4.73
N ALA A 134 -33.43 39.32 -5.38
CA ALA A 134 -33.95 37.97 -5.17
C ALA A 134 -32.96 36.91 -5.67
N ASP A 135 -32.40 37.11 -6.86
CA ASP A 135 -31.44 36.19 -7.48
C ASP A 135 -30.13 36.08 -6.69
N VAL A 136 -29.60 37.19 -6.14
CA VAL A 136 -28.46 37.19 -5.19
C VAL A 136 -28.80 36.33 -3.99
N LYS A 137 -29.96 36.56 -3.37
CA LYS A 137 -30.38 35.84 -2.17
C LYS A 137 -30.47 34.33 -2.43
N ASP A 138 -31.18 33.93 -3.48
CA ASP A 138 -31.39 32.52 -3.82
C ASP A 138 -30.06 31.83 -4.15
N THR A 139 -29.16 32.51 -4.89
CA THR A 139 -27.85 31.96 -5.27
C THR A 139 -26.92 31.83 -4.06
N MET A 140 -26.89 32.83 -3.17
CA MET A 140 -26.08 32.77 -1.95
C MET A 140 -26.60 31.72 -0.95
N GLU A 141 -27.92 31.57 -0.84
CA GLU A 141 -28.53 30.49 -0.04
C GLU A 141 -28.14 29.11 -0.58
N ALA A 142 -28.11 28.93 -1.91
CA ALA A 142 -27.68 27.68 -2.54
C ALA A 142 -26.20 27.35 -2.25
N VAL A 143 -25.29 28.33 -2.39
CA VAL A 143 -23.86 28.14 -2.05
C VAL A 143 -23.69 27.82 -0.57
N THR A 144 -24.40 28.53 0.31
CA THR A 144 -24.34 28.29 1.77
C THR A 144 -24.83 26.88 2.12
N GLN A 145 -25.91 26.43 1.50
CA GLN A 145 -26.43 25.08 1.70
C GLN A 145 -25.44 24.02 1.21
N MET A 146 -24.82 24.22 0.05
CA MET A 146 -23.79 23.29 -0.46
C MET A 146 -22.60 23.18 0.51
N ARG A 147 -22.12 24.31 1.06
CA ARG A 147 -21.07 24.32 2.09
C ARG A 147 -21.48 23.52 3.33
N ALA A 148 -22.68 23.81 3.87
CA ALA A 148 -23.20 23.13 5.05
C ALA A 148 -23.35 21.60 4.83
N ASP A 149 -23.77 21.17 3.65
CA ASP A 149 -23.90 19.75 3.30
C ASP A 149 -22.53 19.05 3.31
N MET A 150 -21.46 19.70 2.83
CA MET A 150 -20.11 19.11 2.87
C MET A 150 -19.51 19.11 4.26
N ASP A 151 -19.70 20.19 5.03
CA ASP A 151 -19.22 20.24 6.40
C ASP A 151 -19.92 19.18 7.27
N ALA A 152 -21.20 18.90 6.99
CA ALA A 152 -21.92 17.79 7.59
C ALA A 152 -21.36 16.42 7.19
N GLN A 153 -20.99 16.22 5.92
CA GLN A 153 -20.32 15.00 5.46
C GLN A 153 -18.95 14.81 6.12
N ASP A 154 -18.16 15.89 6.24
CA ASP A 154 -16.87 15.85 6.90
C ASP A 154 -17.03 15.50 8.40
N ALA A 155 -18.03 16.07 9.07
CA ALA A 155 -18.34 15.75 10.46
C ALA A 155 -18.83 14.29 10.66
N GLU A 156 -19.63 13.76 9.74
CA GLU A 156 -20.07 12.36 9.76
C GLU A 156 -18.89 11.40 9.56
N ALA A 157 -18.01 11.71 8.60
CA ALA A 157 -16.81 10.94 8.34
C ALA A 157 -15.81 10.98 9.50
N GLU A 158 -15.69 12.11 10.20
CA GLU A 158 -14.87 12.24 11.41
C GLU A 158 -15.44 11.44 12.59
N ALA A 159 -16.77 11.31 12.67
CA ALA A 159 -17.44 10.50 13.67
C ALA A 159 -17.32 8.98 13.44
N ASP A 160 -16.97 8.55 12.22
CA ASP A 160 -16.79 7.13 11.86
C ASP A 160 -15.39 6.85 11.24
N PRO A 161 -14.32 6.96 12.06
CA PRO A 161 -12.94 6.90 11.59
C PRO A 161 -12.42 5.47 11.38
N TYR A 162 -13.16 4.44 11.80
CA TYR A 162 -12.72 3.05 11.75
C TYR A 162 -13.65 2.22 10.87
N GLY A 163 -13.08 1.34 10.05
CA GLY A 163 -13.86 0.62 9.05
C GLY A 163 -13.07 -0.40 8.25
N ALA A 164 -13.79 -1.42 7.77
CA ALA A 164 -13.30 -2.35 6.76
C ALA A 164 -13.55 -1.76 5.37
N ILE A 165 -12.47 -1.53 4.62
CA ILE A 165 -12.49 -0.90 3.29
C ILE A 165 -12.13 -1.92 2.23
N PHE A 166 -12.95 -2.00 1.21
CA PHE A 166 -12.77 -2.90 0.09
C PHE A 166 -12.54 -2.14 -1.20
N LEU A 167 -11.42 -2.43 -1.85
CA LEU A 167 -11.10 -1.92 -3.18
C LEU A 167 -11.25 -3.05 -4.19
N HIS A 168 -12.14 -2.89 -5.16
CA HIS A 168 -12.34 -3.89 -6.21
C HIS A 168 -12.61 -3.26 -7.57
N LEU A 169 -12.46 -4.07 -8.62
CA LEU A 169 -12.85 -3.72 -9.98
C LEU A 169 -14.19 -4.37 -10.28
N ASP A 170 -15.16 -3.57 -10.72
CA ASP A 170 -16.42 -4.06 -11.26
C ASP A 170 -16.74 -3.33 -12.57
N PRO A 171 -16.33 -3.93 -13.72
CA PRO A 171 -16.56 -3.35 -15.04
C PRO A 171 -18.03 -3.12 -15.38
N SER A 172 -18.97 -3.74 -14.66
CA SER A 172 -20.40 -3.50 -14.86
C SER A 172 -20.89 -2.18 -14.24
N ARG A 173 -20.15 -1.66 -13.26
CA ARG A 173 -20.46 -0.42 -12.53
C ARG A 173 -19.56 0.73 -12.94
N SER A 174 -18.27 0.48 -13.15
CA SER A 174 -17.28 1.53 -13.45
C SER A 174 -16.02 0.93 -14.10
N ASP A 175 -15.41 1.70 -15.00
CA ASP A 175 -14.07 1.41 -15.54
C ASP A 175 -12.95 1.74 -14.53
N ALA A 176 -13.28 2.46 -13.45
CA ALA A 176 -12.35 2.82 -12.37
C ALA A 176 -12.52 1.88 -11.15
N PRO A 177 -11.45 1.70 -10.33
CA PRO A 177 -11.55 0.98 -9.06
C PRO A 177 -12.64 1.56 -8.16
N ILE A 178 -13.47 0.67 -7.62
CA ILE A 178 -14.52 1.01 -6.65
C ILE A 178 -13.93 0.82 -5.27
N MET A 179 -14.05 1.88 -4.46
CA MET A 179 -13.66 1.90 -3.07
C MET A 179 -14.92 2.03 -2.22
N GLU A 180 -15.17 1.05 -1.37
CA GLU A 180 -16.35 1.01 -0.53
C GLU A 180 -15.98 0.69 0.93
N LYS A 181 -16.64 1.40 1.85
CA LYS A 181 -16.65 1.03 3.26
C LYS A 181 -17.69 -0.05 3.44
N VAL A 182 -17.23 -1.28 3.65
CA VAL A 182 -18.12 -2.45 3.75
C VAL A 182 -18.71 -2.57 5.15
N SER A 183 -17.97 -2.12 6.16
CA SER A 183 -18.38 -2.20 7.56
C SER A 183 -17.75 -1.06 8.36
N SER A 184 -18.54 -0.42 9.22
CA SER A 184 -18.05 0.51 10.25
C SER A 184 -17.62 -0.28 11.49
N LEU A 185 -16.47 0.08 12.05
CA LEU A 185 -15.90 -0.62 13.20
C LEU A 185 -15.90 0.31 14.41
N THR A 186 -16.00 -0.27 15.60
CA THR A 186 -15.68 0.47 16.82
C THR A 186 -14.15 0.58 16.97
N GLU A 187 -13.67 1.51 17.80
CA GLU A 187 -12.24 1.62 18.12
C GLU A 187 -11.68 0.31 18.70
N ASP A 188 -12.46 -0.33 19.58
CA ASP A 188 -12.07 -1.60 20.21
C ASP A 188 -12.00 -2.74 19.19
N ASP A 189 -12.94 -2.80 18.23
CA ASP A 189 -12.94 -3.81 17.17
C ASP A 189 -11.77 -3.60 16.20
N ASP A 190 -11.54 -2.35 15.75
CA ASP A 190 -10.40 -2.03 14.87
C ASP A 190 -9.09 -2.44 15.53
N LYS A 191 -8.91 -2.07 16.80
CA LYS A 191 -7.72 -2.44 17.57
C LYS A 191 -7.58 -3.95 17.70
N ARG A 192 -8.66 -4.66 18.04
CA ARG A 192 -8.66 -6.13 18.15
C ARG A 192 -8.23 -6.79 16.84
N TYR A 193 -8.83 -6.38 15.72
CA TYR A 193 -8.49 -6.95 14.40
C TYR A 193 -7.08 -6.59 13.95
N ARG A 194 -6.67 -5.33 14.14
CA ARG A 194 -5.35 -4.83 13.76
C ARG A 194 -4.24 -5.50 14.56
N ASP A 195 -4.43 -5.64 15.86
CA ASP A 195 -3.46 -6.30 16.73
C ASP A 195 -3.31 -7.80 16.39
N ALA A 196 -4.42 -8.50 16.13
CA ALA A 196 -4.39 -9.89 15.67
C ALA A 196 -3.68 -10.03 14.30
N TYR A 197 -4.05 -9.19 13.34
CA TYR A 197 -3.42 -9.16 12.03
C TYR A 197 -1.92 -8.84 12.11
N GLU A 198 -1.49 -7.86 12.89
CA GLU A 198 -0.08 -7.52 13.06
C GLU A 198 0.72 -8.63 13.74
N ARG A 199 0.12 -9.37 14.69
CA ARG A 199 0.75 -10.56 15.27
C ARG A 199 0.96 -11.65 14.22
N LEU A 200 -0.05 -11.97 13.41
CA LEU A 200 0.07 -12.95 12.32
C LEU A 200 1.06 -12.49 11.25
N ARG A 201 1.04 -11.21 10.87
CA ARG A 201 2.00 -10.66 9.90
C ARG A 201 3.41 -10.79 10.42
N ARG A 202 3.67 -10.43 11.69
CA ARG A 202 5.00 -10.58 12.29
C ARG A 202 5.44 -12.04 12.36
N MET A 203 4.54 -12.97 12.64
CA MET A 203 4.85 -14.40 12.60
C MET A 203 5.31 -14.82 11.20
N ILE A 204 4.50 -14.55 10.18
CA ILE A 204 4.81 -14.90 8.78
C ILE A 204 6.08 -14.19 8.30
N ASP A 205 6.26 -12.92 8.64
CA ASP A 205 7.46 -12.15 8.27
C ASP A 205 8.72 -12.62 9.01
N SER A 206 8.57 -13.30 10.15
CA SER A 206 9.68 -13.91 10.91
C SER A 206 10.04 -15.31 10.41
N GLU A 207 9.31 -15.84 9.42
CA GLU A 207 9.55 -17.14 8.83
C GLU A 207 10.83 -17.11 7.97
N LEU A 208 11.97 -17.42 8.59
CA LEU A 208 13.27 -17.52 7.89
C LEU A 208 13.40 -18.83 7.08
N LEU A 209 12.35 -19.66 7.05
CA LEU A 209 12.28 -20.88 6.24
C LEU A 209 12.25 -20.55 4.74
N GLU A 210 11.52 -19.50 4.35
CA GLU A 210 11.50 -19.00 2.97
C GLU A 210 12.92 -18.59 2.55
N HIS A 211 13.66 -17.89 3.43
CA HIS A 211 15.04 -17.52 3.16
C HIS A 211 15.99 -18.72 2.94
N ILE A 212 15.81 -19.82 3.66
CA ILE A 212 16.59 -21.05 3.41
C ILE A 212 16.27 -21.62 2.02
N SER A 213 14.99 -21.59 1.63
CA SER A 213 14.54 -22.06 0.31
C SER A 213 15.08 -21.19 -0.81
N ASP A 214 15.00 -19.86 -0.68
CA ASP A 214 15.54 -18.89 -1.63
C ASP A 214 17.05 -19.08 -1.84
N GLU A 215 17.82 -19.27 -0.77
CA GLU A 215 19.27 -19.48 -0.90
C GLU A 215 19.62 -20.86 -1.45
N SER A 216 18.75 -21.87 -1.27
CA SER A 216 18.86 -23.16 -1.94
C SER A 216 18.63 -23.02 -3.44
N ASP A 217 17.58 -22.32 -3.86
CA ASP A 217 17.27 -22.07 -5.26
C ASP A 217 18.37 -21.24 -5.93
N ARG A 218 18.90 -20.24 -5.23
CA ARG A 218 20.06 -19.47 -5.69
C ARG A 218 21.29 -20.34 -5.93
N LEU A 219 21.57 -21.32 -5.07
CA LEU A 219 22.67 -22.26 -5.29
C LEU A 219 22.41 -23.13 -6.53
N CYS A 220 21.18 -23.62 -6.69
CA CYS A 220 20.75 -24.36 -7.88
C CYS A 220 20.91 -23.53 -9.16
N ASP A 221 20.52 -22.25 -9.14
CA ASP A 221 20.66 -21.33 -10.28
C ASP A 221 22.13 -21.14 -10.68
N VAL A 222 23.03 -20.97 -9.70
CA VAL A 222 24.47 -20.85 -9.96
C VAL A 222 25.03 -22.14 -10.59
N MET A 223 24.57 -23.30 -10.13
CA MET A 223 24.96 -24.61 -10.67
C MET A 223 24.40 -24.82 -12.09
N MET A 224 23.15 -24.45 -12.32
CA MET A 224 22.48 -24.55 -13.62
C MET A 224 23.13 -23.61 -14.65
N ALA A 225 23.47 -22.38 -14.26
CA ALA A 225 24.19 -21.44 -15.12
C ALA A 225 25.54 -22.03 -15.57
N LEU A 226 26.28 -22.67 -14.65
CA LEU A 226 27.53 -23.33 -14.98
C LEU A 226 27.34 -24.53 -15.92
N LEU A 227 26.31 -25.35 -15.70
CA LEU A 227 25.98 -26.46 -16.60
C LEU A 227 25.63 -25.97 -18.01
N ILE A 228 24.88 -24.87 -18.13
CA ILE A 228 24.56 -24.24 -19.41
C ILE A 228 25.84 -23.75 -20.10
N ASP A 229 26.72 -23.06 -19.37
CA ASP A 229 27.97 -22.55 -19.92
C ASP A 229 28.91 -23.69 -20.38
N LEU A 230 28.88 -24.84 -19.71
CA LEU A 230 29.61 -26.04 -20.12
C LEU A 230 28.99 -26.70 -21.37
N ARG A 231 27.67 -26.87 -21.38
CA ARG A 231 26.95 -27.45 -22.53
C ARG A 231 27.14 -26.62 -23.79
N ASP A 232 27.10 -25.30 -23.65
CA ASP A 232 27.22 -24.35 -24.76
C ASP A 232 28.70 -24.07 -25.14
N ASN A 233 29.68 -24.77 -24.53
CA ASN A 233 31.12 -24.56 -24.72
C ASN A 233 31.58 -23.10 -24.55
N ARG A 234 30.93 -22.36 -23.63
CA ARG A 234 31.27 -20.95 -23.33
C ARG A 234 32.47 -20.83 -22.40
N ILE A 235 32.81 -21.90 -21.68
CA ILE A 235 34.00 -21.98 -20.83
C ILE A 235 34.99 -22.94 -21.48
N SER A 236 36.18 -22.42 -21.82
CA SER A 236 37.28 -23.26 -22.27
C SER A 236 37.82 -24.11 -21.10
N LEU A 237 38.13 -25.37 -21.35
CA LEU A 237 38.77 -26.26 -20.37
C LEU A 237 40.11 -25.73 -19.84
N PHE A 238 40.77 -24.84 -20.61
CA PHE A 238 42.08 -24.28 -20.27
C PHE A 238 42.02 -22.85 -19.68
N ASP A 239 40.82 -22.28 -19.54
CA ASP A 239 40.64 -20.94 -18.99
C ASP A 239 40.53 -21.00 -17.45
N GLU A 240 41.68 -21.04 -16.78
CA GLU A 240 41.76 -21.13 -15.32
C GLU A 240 41.04 -19.97 -14.62
N ASP A 241 41.10 -18.76 -15.18
CA ASP A 241 40.44 -17.58 -14.62
C ASP A 241 38.90 -17.69 -14.68
N ALA A 242 38.36 -18.21 -15.79
CA ALA A 242 36.94 -18.49 -15.91
C ALA A 242 36.50 -19.56 -14.90
N TRP A 243 37.27 -20.64 -14.74
CA TRP A 243 36.96 -21.69 -13.78
C TRP A 243 37.04 -21.21 -12.32
N ASP A 244 38.02 -20.38 -11.99
CA ASP A 244 38.14 -19.76 -10.67
C ASP A 244 37.01 -18.77 -10.40
N ALA A 245 36.53 -18.03 -11.41
CA ALA A 245 35.36 -17.17 -11.27
C ALA A 245 34.09 -17.98 -10.94
N HIS A 246 33.86 -19.12 -11.60
CA HIS A 246 32.74 -20.00 -11.29
C HIS A 246 32.87 -20.63 -9.91
N ARG A 247 34.08 -21.05 -9.52
CA ARG A 247 34.35 -21.56 -8.17
C ARG A 247 34.05 -20.52 -7.09
N ARG A 248 34.38 -19.24 -7.32
CA ARG A 248 34.02 -18.14 -6.42
C ARG A 248 32.51 -17.94 -6.31
N LYS A 249 31.77 -18.03 -7.42
CA LYS A 249 30.29 -17.92 -7.42
C LYS A 249 29.65 -19.05 -6.62
N ILE A 250 30.06 -20.30 -6.85
CA ILE A 250 29.58 -21.47 -6.10
C ILE A 250 29.89 -21.31 -4.61
N ARG A 251 31.12 -20.93 -4.26
CA ARG A 251 31.49 -20.66 -2.87
C ARG A 251 30.59 -19.62 -2.22
N SER A 252 30.35 -18.51 -2.93
CA SER A 252 29.49 -17.43 -2.42
C SER A 252 28.07 -17.94 -2.15
N ALA A 253 27.49 -18.72 -3.05
CA ALA A 253 26.17 -19.29 -2.87
C ALA A 253 26.12 -20.30 -1.71
N LEU A 254 27.13 -21.16 -1.57
CA LEU A 254 27.26 -22.08 -0.42
C LEU A 254 27.37 -21.35 0.91
N ILE A 255 28.13 -20.25 0.97
CA ILE A 255 28.23 -19.42 2.17
C ILE A 255 26.86 -18.83 2.50
N SER A 256 26.13 -18.30 1.51
CA SER A 256 24.80 -17.73 1.74
C SER A 256 23.83 -18.78 2.27
N PHE A 257 23.74 -19.95 1.63
CA PHE A 257 22.86 -21.03 2.07
C PHE A 257 23.18 -21.51 3.49
N THR A 258 24.44 -21.84 3.76
CA THR A 258 24.85 -22.31 5.10
C THR A 258 24.69 -21.21 6.17
N ALA A 259 24.81 -19.92 5.79
CA ALA A 259 24.51 -18.79 6.65
C ALA A 259 23.01 -18.61 6.91
N ALA A 260 22.14 -18.95 5.95
CA ALA A 260 20.69 -18.95 6.13
C ALA A 260 20.26 -19.96 7.20
N LEU A 261 20.79 -21.20 7.15
CA LEU A 261 20.55 -22.22 8.20
C LEU A 261 20.97 -21.74 9.59
N TYR A 262 22.17 -21.18 9.70
CA TYR A 262 22.68 -20.64 10.96
C TYR A 262 21.81 -19.48 11.46
N SER A 263 21.39 -18.60 10.55
CA SER A 263 20.59 -17.42 10.86
C SER A 263 19.17 -17.80 11.28
N HIS A 264 18.54 -18.81 10.66
CA HIS A 264 17.26 -19.37 11.09
C HIS A 264 17.31 -19.76 12.56
N ARG A 265 18.30 -20.53 12.98
CA ARG A 265 18.48 -20.89 14.40
C ARG A 265 18.74 -19.68 15.30
N GLU A 266 19.76 -18.89 15.02
CA GLU A 266 20.19 -17.82 15.93
C GLU A 266 19.14 -16.72 16.07
N GLN A 267 18.51 -16.33 14.96
CA GLN A 267 17.46 -15.31 14.98
C GLN A 267 16.20 -15.83 15.66
N THR A 268 15.81 -17.09 15.44
CA THR A 268 14.68 -17.72 16.14
C THR A 268 14.91 -17.74 17.65
N VAL A 269 16.07 -18.22 18.11
CA VAL A 269 16.42 -18.25 19.54
C VAL A 269 16.49 -16.82 20.12
N ARG A 270 17.03 -15.85 19.37
CA ARG A 270 17.08 -14.46 19.81
C ARG A 270 15.69 -13.83 19.90
N ALA A 271 14.81 -14.10 18.94
CA ALA A 271 13.43 -13.66 18.94
C ALA A 271 12.68 -14.26 20.14
N ALA A 272 12.85 -15.57 20.39
CA ALA A 272 12.31 -16.25 21.55
C ALA A 272 12.77 -15.61 22.87
N LYS A 273 14.08 -15.34 23.01
CA LYS A 273 14.65 -14.68 24.19
C LYS A 273 14.06 -13.30 24.44
N LYS A 274 13.70 -12.57 23.38
CA LYS A 274 13.07 -11.24 23.47
C LYS A 274 11.59 -11.33 23.82
N ALA A 275 10.86 -12.30 23.27
CA ALA A 275 9.42 -12.44 23.48
C ALA A 275 9.07 -13.14 24.81
N LEU A 276 9.84 -14.16 25.20
CA LEU A 276 9.52 -15.09 26.29
C LEU A 276 10.42 -14.94 27.53
N ASN A 277 11.17 -13.82 27.65
CA ASN A 277 11.99 -13.47 28.82
C ASN A 277 12.93 -14.57 29.36
N ARG A 278 13.51 -15.40 28.48
CA ARG A 278 14.44 -16.50 28.84
C ARG A 278 13.83 -17.58 29.76
N GLY A 279 12.53 -17.81 29.66
CA GLY A 279 11.83 -18.90 30.35
C GLY A 279 12.16 -20.30 29.81
N PRO A 280 11.55 -21.36 30.38
CA PRO A 280 11.74 -22.75 29.94
C PRO A 280 11.37 -22.99 28.47
N GLU A 281 10.50 -22.17 27.89
CA GLU A 281 10.12 -22.21 26.48
C GLU A 281 11.29 -21.89 25.54
N VAL A 282 12.19 -20.99 25.95
CA VAL A 282 13.42 -20.69 25.20
C VAL A 282 14.35 -21.91 25.20
N GLN A 283 14.42 -22.63 26.31
CA GLN A 283 15.20 -23.86 26.40
C GLN A 283 14.61 -24.95 25.50
N ALA A 284 13.28 -25.09 25.46
CA ALA A 284 12.61 -26.01 24.54
C ALA A 284 12.93 -25.71 23.06
N ILE A 285 12.97 -24.43 22.67
CA ILE A 285 13.38 -24.01 21.33
C ILE A 285 14.84 -24.37 21.04
N GLU A 286 15.75 -24.11 21.99
CA GLU A 286 17.16 -24.51 21.85
C GLU A 286 17.30 -26.04 21.73
N GLU A 287 16.52 -26.79 22.51
CA GLU A 287 16.49 -28.25 22.49
C GLU A 287 16.00 -28.82 21.14
N LEU A 288 15.03 -28.20 20.47
CA LEU A 288 14.58 -28.60 19.13
C LEU A 288 15.70 -28.52 18.09
N PHE A 289 16.46 -27.41 18.09
CA PHE A 289 17.61 -27.27 17.20
C PHE A 289 18.76 -28.22 17.59
N ASP A 290 18.97 -28.47 18.89
CA ASP A 290 19.95 -29.45 19.37
C ASP A 290 19.60 -30.88 18.96
N GLU A 291 18.32 -31.23 19.00
CA GLU A 291 17.82 -32.53 18.55
C GLU A 291 18.03 -32.69 17.04
N LEU A 292 17.68 -31.67 16.24
CA LEU A 292 17.92 -31.69 14.80
C LEU A 292 19.41 -31.89 14.46
N ARG A 293 20.31 -31.18 15.16
CA ARG A 293 21.77 -31.35 14.99
C ARG A 293 22.27 -32.74 15.33
N LYS A 294 21.65 -33.40 16.32
CA LYS A 294 22.05 -34.75 16.75
C LYS A 294 21.48 -35.83 15.83
N THR A 295 20.28 -35.60 15.29
CA THR A 295 19.54 -36.60 14.50
C THR A 295 19.94 -36.56 13.03
N SER A 296 20.06 -35.39 12.42
CA SER A 296 20.48 -35.23 11.02
C SER A 296 22.00 -35.07 10.90
N PHE A 297 22.61 -35.97 10.15
CA PHE A 297 24.01 -35.87 9.75
C PHE A 297 24.24 -34.60 8.92
N GLU A 298 23.36 -34.39 7.95
CA GLU A 298 23.45 -33.36 6.93
C GLU A 298 23.36 -31.96 7.54
N TYR A 299 22.38 -31.73 8.42
CA TYR A 299 22.20 -30.44 9.07
C TYR A 299 23.43 -30.05 9.91
N GLY A 300 23.93 -30.98 10.73
CA GLY A 300 25.09 -30.73 11.58
C GLY A 300 26.36 -30.40 10.79
N TRP A 301 26.59 -31.13 9.69
CA TRP A 301 27.77 -30.90 8.83
C TRP A 301 27.64 -29.66 7.95
N LEU A 302 26.44 -29.29 7.49
CA LEU A 302 26.20 -28.02 6.79
C LEU A 302 26.45 -26.81 7.70
N GLU A 303 26.08 -26.89 8.98
CA GLU A 303 26.41 -25.84 9.98
C GLU A 303 27.92 -25.71 10.18
N GLU A 304 28.66 -26.82 10.27
CA GLU A 304 30.13 -26.77 10.39
C GLU A 304 30.82 -26.31 9.11
N LEU A 305 30.28 -26.68 7.94
CA LEU A 305 30.78 -26.25 6.63
C LEU A 305 30.75 -24.72 6.52
N ARG A 306 29.73 -24.05 7.07
CA ARG A 306 29.70 -22.58 7.19
C ARG A 306 30.96 -22.05 7.86
N GLY A 307 31.32 -22.62 9.02
CA GLY A 307 32.49 -22.21 9.79
C GLY A 307 33.77 -22.34 8.98
N ALA A 308 33.94 -23.46 8.29
CA ALA A 308 35.07 -23.69 7.40
C ALA A 308 35.14 -22.68 6.24
N LEU A 309 34.01 -22.42 5.58
CA LEU A 309 33.95 -21.49 4.45
C LEU A 309 34.16 -20.02 4.86
N GLN A 310 33.67 -19.60 6.03
CA GLN A 310 33.83 -18.24 6.54
C GLN A 310 35.26 -17.91 6.96
N HIS A 311 36.02 -18.90 7.43
CA HIS A 311 37.44 -18.73 7.75
C HIS A 311 38.36 -18.82 6.53
N GLY A 312 37.79 -18.85 5.32
CA GLY A 312 38.49 -18.59 4.07
C GLY A 312 39.22 -19.79 3.47
N ASP A 313 38.99 -21.01 3.95
CA ASP A 313 39.65 -22.17 3.37
C ASP A 313 38.94 -22.66 2.11
N ILE A 314 39.58 -22.42 0.97
CA ILE A 314 39.15 -22.86 -0.35
C ILE A 314 38.94 -24.38 -0.45
N ASN A 315 39.56 -25.15 0.45
CA ASN A 315 39.56 -26.61 0.40
C ASN A 315 38.40 -27.27 1.15
N ALA A 316 37.53 -26.48 1.80
CA ALA A 316 36.38 -27.03 2.54
C ALA A 316 35.34 -27.71 1.64
N PHE A 317 35.30 -27.35 0.36
CA PHE A 317 34.46 -28.00 -0.63
C PHE A 317 35.25 -28.36 -1.89
N ARG A 318 34.76 -29.37 -2.58
CA ARG A 318 35.19 -29.81 -3.90
C ARG A 318 34.00 -29.72 -4.85
N TRP A 319 34.30 -29.87 -6.12
CA TRP A 319 33.34 -29.78 -7.22
C TRP A 319 33.74 -30.82 -8.25
N GLY A 320 32.75 -31.49 -8.82
CA GLY A 320 32.95 -32.53 -9.82
C GLY A 320 32.06 -32.28 -11.02
N PHE A 321 32.64 -32.42 -12.21
CA PHE A 321 31.92 -32.39 -13.48
C PHE A 321 32.05 -33.73 -14.17
N GLY A 322 30.93 -34.32 -14.55
CA GLY A 322 30.88 -35.44 -15.47
C GLY A 322 30.46 -34.93 -16.84
N ALA A 323 31.28 -35.14 -17.86
CA ALA A 323 30.87 -34.97 -19.25
C ALA A 323 31.11 -36.30 -19.97
N SER A 324 30.08 -36.83 -20.62
CA SER A 324 30.12 -38.07 -21.39
C SER A 324 29.51 -37.82 -22.77
N MET A 325 29.92 -38.60 -23.78
CA MET A 325 29.30 -38.52 -25.12
C MET A 325 27.86 -39.06 -25.12
N ASP A 326 27.53 -39.96 -24.19
CA ASP A 326 26.27 -40.70 -24.16
C ASP A 326 25.39 -40.37 -22.94
N ALA A 327 25.77 -39.40 -22.11
CA ALA A 327 25.01 -39.01 -20.92
C ALA A 327 24.99 -37.49 -20.73
N GLU A 328 23.96 -37.00 -20.04
CA GLU A 328 23.83 -35.58 -19.69
C GLU A 328 25.01 -35.12 -18.83
N PRO A 329 25.52 -33.89 -19.04
CA PRO A 329 26.57 -33.34 -18.21
C PRO A 329 26.09 -33.21 -16.77
N THR A 330 26.88 -33.71 -15.83
CA THR A 330 26.61 -33.61 -14.39
C THR A 330 27.54 -32.60 -13.74
N ALA A 331 27.02 -31.83 -12.79
CA ALA A 331 27.81 -30.95 -11.94
C ALA A 331 27.36 -31.19 -10.50
N ASN A 332 28.32 -31.39 -9.60
CA ASN A 332 28.03 -31.55 -8.19
C ASN A 332 29.08 -30.85 -7.32
N VAL A 333 28.67 -30.52 -6.11
CA VAL A 333 29.48 -29.90 -5.07
C VAL A 333 29.58 -30.88 -3.90
N TYR A 334 30.79 -31.11 -3.43
CA TYR A 334 31.08 -32.06 -2.37
C TYR A 334 31.71 -31.36 -1.18
N MET A 335 31.35 -31.75 0.04
CA MET A 335 32.04 -31.31 1.24
C MET A 335 33.31 -32.16 1.41
N SER A 336 34.48 -31.53 1.54
CA SER A 336 35.74 -32.29 1.65
C SER A 336 35.84 -33.01 2.99
N ARG A 337 35.71 -34.34 2.97
CA ARG A 337 35.71 -35.19 4.16
C ARG A 337 36.98 -35.03 4.98
N GLN A 338 38.13 -35.18 4.32
CA GLN A 338 39.44 -35.05 4.94
C GLN A 338 39.62 -33.68 5.60
N PHE A 339 39.30 -32.61 4.85
CA PHE A 339 39.42 -31.26 5.36
C PHE A 339 38.54 -31.02 6.58
N MET A 340 37.27 -31.42 6.52
CA MET A 340 36.32 -31.19 7.60
C MET A 340 36.67 -31.96 8.87
N LEU A 341 37.22 -33.17 8.74
CA LEU A 341 37.71 -33.96 9.86
C LEU A 341 38.93 -33.31 10.52
N ASP A 342 39.85 -32.75 9.74
CA ASP A 342 41.01 -32.02 10.23
C ASP A 342 40.60 -30.68 10.89
N PHE A 343 39.69 -29.94 10.26
CA PHE A 343 39.15 -28.68 10.76
C PHE A 343 38.47 -28.85 12.13
N THR A 344 37.73 -29.95 12.32
CA THR A 344 37.01 -30.23 13.57
C THR A 344 37.81 -31.09 14.56
N ARG A 345 39.12 -31.33 14.33
CA ARG A 345 39.97 -32.24 15.14
C ARG A 345 40.06 -31.86 16.62
N ASN A 346 40.01 -30.57 16.93
CA ASN A 346 40.05 -30.05 18.30
C ASN A 346 38.65 -29.75 18.87
N SER A 347 37.59 -30.07 18.14
CA SER A 347 36.20 -29.79 18.53
C SER A 347 35.61 -30.85 19.45
N ALA A 348 36.38 -31.35 20.43
CA ALA A 348 35.95 -32.36 21.41
C ALA A 348 34.69 -31.97 22.21
N GLN A 349 34.33 -30.68 22.20
CA GLN A 349 33.13 -30.14 22.81
C GLN A 349 31.85 -30.35 21.96
N LYS A 350 31.97 -30.57 20.64
CA LYS A 350 30.83 -30.72 19.72
C LYS A 350 30.40 -32.19 19.58
N LYS A 351 29.96 -32.79 20.68
CA LYS A 351 29.52 -34.21 20.72
C LYS A 351 28.33 -34.55 19.82
N TRP A 352 27.58 -33.53 19.39
CA TRP A 352 26.46 -33.67 18.46
C TRP A 352 26.92 -33.89 17.01
N LEU A 353 28.17 -33.58 16.67
CA LEU A 353 28.69 -33.75 15.32
C LEU A 353 29.04 -35.23 15.08
N LYS A 354 28.36 -35.84 14.10
CA LYS A 354 28.51 -37.25 13.71
C LYS A 354 29.83 -37.48 12.95
N ARG A 355 30.96 -37.35 13.68
CA ARG A 355 32.32 -37.52 13.14
C ARG A 355 32.62 -38.92 12.64
N GLN A 356 32.24 -39.94 13.40
CA GLN A 356 32.46 -41.34 13.01
C GLN A 356 31.76 -41.65 11.68
N GLU A 357 30.51 -41.17 11.51
CA GLU A 357 29.76 -41.37 10.26
C GLU A 357 30.49 -40.75 9.05
N LEU A 358 31.14 -39.58 9.22
CA LEU A 358 31.95 -38.97 8.15
C LEU A 358 33.29 -39.71 7.94
N GLU A 359 33.88 -40.28 8.99
CA GLU A 359 35.11 -41.09 8.90
C GLU A 359 34.88 -42.42 8.18
N ASP A 360 33.69 -43.00 8.33
CA ASP A 360 33.31 -44.28 7.73
C ASP A 360 32.84 -44.16 6.26
N MET A 361 32.55 -42.94 5.77
CA MET A 361 32.19 -42.71 4.38
C MET A 361 33.35 -42.95 3.40
N GLU A 362 33.07 -43.67 2.31
CA GLU A 362 34.06 -43.95 1.25
C GLU A 362 34.33 -42.75 0.33
N SER A 363 33.35 -41.85 0.17
CA SER A 363 33.42 -40.69 -0.71
C SER A 363 33.09 -39.38 0.01
N ASP A 364 33.50 -38.25 -0.57
CA ASP A 364 33.09 -36.92 -0.09
C ASP A 364 31.55 -36.78 -0.27
N PRO A 365 30.80 -36.34 0.77
CA PRO A 365 29.36 -36.21 0.68
C PRO A 365 28.94 -35.05 -0.23
N SER A 366 27.87 -35.28 -1.00
CA SER A 366 27.25 -34.32 -1.93
C SER A 366 26.46 -33.27 -1.16
N VAL A 367 26.86 -32.00 -1.30
CA VAL A 367 26.19 -30.88 -0.62
C VAL A 367 24.75 -30.72 -1.11
N LEU A 368 24.50 -30.94 -2.41
CA LEU A 368 23.15 -30.86 -2.96
C LEU A 368 22.22 -31.93 -2.37
N ASP A 369 22.73 -33.14 -2.14
CA ASP A 369 21.95 -34.22 -1.51
C ASP A 369 21.74 -33.94 -0.02
N MET A 370 22.74 -33.36 0.65
CA MET A 370 22.59 -32.89 2.03
C MET A 370 21.50 -31.83 2.16
N ILE A 371 21.43 -30.87 1.22
CA ILE A 371 20.38 -29.84 1.19
C ILE A 371 19.00 -30.47 1.00
N LYS A 372 18.86 -31.37 0.01
CA LYS A 372 17.61 -32.10 -0.25
C LYS A 372 17.16 -32.93 0.95
N ALA A 373 18.09 -33.51 1.70
CA ALA A 373 17.78 -34.31 2.88
C ALA A 373 17.26 -33.46 4.05
N ILE A 374 17.72 -32.21 4.20
CA ILE A 374 17.26 -31.34 5.30
C ILE A 374 15.96 -30.60 4.99
N GLN A 375 15.65 -30.30 3.73
CA GLN A 375 14.42 -29.62 3.33
C GLN A 375 13.14 -30.20 3.98
N PRO A 376 12.86 -31.52 3.93
CA PRO A 376 11.67 -32.08 4.55
C PRO A 376 11.66 -32.03 6.08
N LEU A 377 12.81 -31.78 6.72
CA LEU A 377 12.91 -31.63 8.17
C LEU A 377 12.56 -30.22 8.65
N MET A 378 12.67 -29.22 7.77
CA MET A 378 12.49 -27.82 8.15
C MET A 378 11.03 -27.45 8.45
N GLY A 379 10.07 -27.97 7.67
CA GLY A 379 8.64 -27.72 7.91
C GLY A 379 8.17 -28.21 9.29
N PRO A 380 8.36 -29.49 9.63
CA PRO A 380 8.00 -30.01 10.95
C PRO A 380 8.76 -29.33 12.11
N LEU A 381 9.99 -28.87 11.88
CA LEU A 381 10.71 -28.05 12.86
C LEU A 381 10.01 -26.70 13.06
N GLN A 382 9.68 -26.01 11.97
CA GLN A 382 9.02 -24.71 12.00
C GLN A 382 7.66 -24.80 12.69
N GLU A 383 6.85 -25.82 12.40
CA GLU A 383 5.57 -26.07 13.09
C GLU A 383 5.74 -26.20 14.61
N LYS A 384 6.77 -26.93 15.07
CA LYS A 384 7.06 -27.04 16.51
C LYS A 384 7.52 -25.72 17.11
N LEU A 385 8.32 -24.94 16.37
CA LEU A 385 8.79 -23.62 16.81
C LEU A 385 7.63 -22.64 16.93
N ASP A 386 6.73 -22.62 15.94
CA ASP A 386 5.60 -21.70 15.89
C ASP A 386 4.61 -21.97 17.03
N LYS A 387 4.38 -23.24 17.39
CA LYS A 387 3.57 -23.61 18.57
C LYS A 387 4.08 -23.01 19.87
N ILE A 388 5.40 -22.88 20.02
CA ILE A 388 6.02 -22.32 21.21
C ILE A 388 6.06 -20.78 21.14
N LEU A 389 6.40 -20.23 19.97
CA LEU A 389 6.57 -18.79 19.77
C LEU A 389 5.25 -18.03 19.67
N TYR A 390 4.21 -18.68 19.15
CA TYR A 390 2.93 -18.08 18.83
C TYR A 390 1.78 -18.99 19.31
N PRO A 391 1.59 -19.15 20.63
CA PRO A 391 0.56 -20.03 21.17
C PRO A 391 -0.88 -19.59 20.86
N ASN A 392 -1.09 -18.31 20.54
CA ASN A 392 -2.41 -17.73 20.29
C ASN A 392 -2.77 -17.66 18.79
N VAL A 393 -2.04 -18.34 17.91
CA VAL A 393 -2.27 -18.25 16.44
C VAL A 393 -3.68 -18.65 16.07
N ALA A 394 -4.25 -19.67 16.71
CA ALA A 394 -5.63 -20.08 16.44
C ALA A 394 -6.64 -18.96 16.74
N ASP A 395 -6.48 -18.25 17.86
CA ASP A 395 -7.35 -17.14 18.25
C ASP A 395 -7.17 -15.92 17.33
N ASP A 396 -5.93 -15.62 16.94
CA ASP A 396 -5.60 -14.55 16.02
C ASP A 396 -6.17 -14.85 14.61
N VAL A 397 -6.03 -16.09 14.12
CA VAL A 397 -6.63 -16.55 12.87
C VAL A 397 -8.16 -16.47 12.93
N ALA A 398 -8.78 -16.91 14.01
CA ALA A 398 -10.24 -16.83 14.17
C ALA A 398 -10.71 -15.36 14.13
N THR A 399 -9.97 -14.46 14.80
CA THR A 399 -10.27 -13.03 14.81
C THR A 399 -10.11 -12.39 13.43
N VAL A 400 -9.07 -12.75 12.66
CA VAL A 400 -8.92 -12.25 11.28
C VAL A 400 -9.92 -12.88 10.31
N ARG A 401 -10.35 -14.14 10.53
CA ARG A 401 -11.47 -14.74 9.77
C ARG A 401 -12.79 -14.01 10.01
N GLU A 402 -13.04 -13.61 11.26
CA GLU A 402 -14.20 -12.79 11.61
C GLU A 402 -14.17 -11.47 10.81
N LEU A 403 -13.02 -10.78 10.76
CA LEU A 403 -12.83 -9.59 9.92
C LEU A 403 -13.08 -9.89 8.43
N LEU A 404 -12.50 -10.98 7.90
CA LEU A 404 -12.64 -11.33 6.49
C LEU A 404 -14.08 -11.66 6.09
N SER A 405 -14.89 -12.16 7.02
CA SER A 405 -16.31 -12.45 6.76
C SER A 405 -17.15 -11.18 6.53
N GLN A 406 -16.63 -10.01 6.91
CA GLN A 406 -17.26 -8.72 6.63
C GLN A 406 -17.14 -8.31 5.15
N TYR A 407 -16.20 -8.89 4.39
CA TYR A 407 -15.96 -8.51 3.00
C TYR A 407 -16.82 -9.35 2.03
N PRO A 408 -17.29 -8.75 0.93
CA PRO A 408 -18.24 -9.42 0.04
C PRO A 408 -17.62 -10.57 -0.77
N HIS A 409 -16.33 -10.46 -1.14
CA HIS A 409 -15.61 -11.51 -1.86
C HIS A 409 -14.09 -11.45 -1.62
N PRO A 410 -13.36 -12.56 -1.87
CA PRO A 410 -11.92 -12.62 -1.64
C PRO A 410 -11.09 -11.86 -2.68
N ASN A 411 -11.66 -11.52 -3.84
CA ASN A 411 -10.93 -10.88 -4.93
C ASN A 411 -10.94 -9.36 -4.80
N GLY A 412 -9.88 -8.76 -4.28
CA GLY A 412 -9.77 -7.30 -4.15
C GLY A 412 -8.68 -6.93 -3.15
N LEU A 413 -8.55 -5.64 -2.88
CA LEU A 413 -7.69 -5.15 -1.81
C LEU A 413 -8.53 -4.92 -0.56
N HIS A 414 -8.25 -5.71 0.48
CA HIS A 414 -8.81 -5.56 1.82
C HIS A 414 -7.95 -4.58 2.61
N ALA A 415 -8.57 -3.61 3.27
CA ALA A 415 -7.86 -2.61 4.07
C ALA A 415 -8.66 -2.19 5.30
N LEU A 416 -7.97 -1.72 6.33
CA LEU A 416 -8.58 -1.05 7.47
C LEU A 416 -8.41 0.47 7.34
N GLN A 417 -9.45 1.22 7.67
CA GLN A 417 -9.45 2.68 7.71
C GLN A 417 -8.72 3.18 8.97
N ASN A 418 -7.88 4.20 8.83
CA ASN A 418 -7.08 4.79 9.92
C ASN A 418 -7.23 6.32 9.95
N GLY A 419 -8.45 6.85 10.09
CA GLY A 419 -8.67 8.29 10.10
C GLY A 419 -10.08 8.66 9.62
N PRO A 420 -10.39 9.96 9.46
CA PRO A 420 -11.71 10.38 9.01
C PRO A 420 -12.09 9.67 7.71
N GLY A 421 -13.36 9.30 7.62
CA GLY A 421 -13.93 8.53 6.51
C GLY A 421 -13.95 9.24 5.17
N PHE A 422 -14.64 8.62 4.22
CA PHE A 422 -14.80 9.14 2.88
C PHE A 422 -15.61 10.41 2.89
N THR A 423 -15.04 11.46 2.29
CA THR A 423 -15.79 12.66 1.99
C THR A 423 -15.48 13.05 0.55
N ARG A 424 -16.28 13.94 -0.03
CA ARG A 424 -15.99 14.44 -1.37
C ARG A 424 -14.65 15.20 -1.40
N ARG A 425 -14.29 15.84 -0.29
CA ARG A 425 -13.01 16.55 -0.09
C ARG A 425 -11.86 15.57 0.19
N ASN A 426 -12.14 14.44 0.82
CA ASN A 426 -11.17 13.38 1.12
C ASN A 426 -11.56 12.04 0.46
N PRO A 427 -11.32 11.88 -0.85
CA PRO A 427 -11.70 10.67 -1.59
C PRO A 427 -10.81 9.47 -1.23
N TRP A 428 -9.65 9.70 -0.62
CA TRP A 428 -8.69 8.66 -0.27
C TRP A 428 -8.23 8.78 1.18
N PRO A 429 -9.06 8.35 2.15
CA PRO A 429 -8.69 8.40 3.55
C PRO A 429 -7.43 7.54 3.83
N PRO A 430 -6.70 7.79 4.94
CA PRO A 430 -5.58 6.95 5.31
C PRO A 430 -6.02 5.49 5.52
N LEU A 431 -5.38 4.56 4.81
CA LEU A 431 -5.68 3.13 4.88
C LEU A 431 -4.47 2.30 5.29
N SER A 432 -4.74 1.19 5.95
CA SER A 432 -3.79 0.09 6.18
C SER A 432 -4.19 -1.14 5.38
N PRO A 433 -3.56 -1.40 4.21
CA PRO A 433 -3.87 -2.59 3.43
C PRO A 433 -3.46 -3.88 4.15
N LEU A 434 -4.29 -4.91 4.00
CA LEU A 434 -4.01 -6.25 4.50
C LEU A 434 -3.25 -7.04 3.42
N ALA A 435 -2.12 -7.63 3.82
CA ALA A 435 -1.20 -8.29 2.91
C ALA A 435 -1.79 -9.64 2.44
N PRO A 436 -1.85 -9.91 1.12
CA PRO A 436 -2.44 -11.13 0.57
C PRO A 436 -1.87 -12.43 1.15
N ARG A 437 -0.57 -12.45 1.50
CA ARG A 437 0.07 -13.62 2.11
C ARG A 437 -0.52 -13.99 3.48
N VAL A 438 -0.84 -12.97 4.29
CA VAL A 438 -1.44 -13.18 5.63
C VAL A 438 -2.87 -13.66 5.47
N LEU A 439 -3.62 -13.07 4.54
CA LEU A 439 -5.00 -13.49 4.26
C LEU A 439 -5.04 -14.94 3.75
N ARG A 440 -4.11 -15.33 2.87
CA ARG A 440 -3.98 -16.70 2.38
C ARG A 440 -3.64 -17.68 3.50
N PHE A 441 -2.75 -17.32 4.42
CA PHE A 441 -2.45 -18.12 5.61
C PHE A 441 -3.72 -18.33 6.45
N VAL A 442 -4.45 -17.26 6.76
CA VAL A 442 -5.69 -17.30 7.55
C VAL A 442 -6.75 -18.20 6.90
N VAL A 443 -6.89 -18.16 5.58
CA VAL A 443 -7.84 -19.01 4.85
C VAL A 443 -7.43 -20.49 4.91
N ASN A 444 -6.15 -20.80 4.77
CA ASN A 444 -5.65 -22.18 4.69
C ASN A 444 -5.34 -22.83 6.05
N TYR A 445 -5.32 -22.03 7.14
CA TYR A 445 -4.98 -22.54 8.47
C TYR A 445 -5.96 -23.60 8.95
N GLN A 446 -5.47 -24.79 9.29
CA GLN A 446 -6.25 -25.83 9.96
C GLN A 446 -5.77 -25.93 11.40
N PRO A 447 -6.66 -25.80 12.41
CA PRO A 447 -6.28 -26.05 13.78
C PRO A 447 -5.97 -27.55 13.94
N ASP A 448 -4.90 -27.86 14.68
CA ASP A 448 -4.45 -29.24 14.95
C ASP A 448 -5.51 -30.13 15.64
N ASP A 449 -6.61 -29.54 16.14
CA ASP A 449 -7.72 -30.22 16.84
C ASP A 449 -8.96 -30.48 15.95
N ALA A 450 -8.86 -30.37 14.62
CA ALA A 450 -9.94 -30.83 13.76
C ALA A 450 -10.01 -32.38 13.86
N PRO A 451 -11.11 -32.98 14.36
CA PRO A 451 -11.24 -34.43 14.32
C PRO A 451 -11.18 -34.88 12.86
N ASP A 452 -10.37 -35.92 12.60
CA ASP A 452 -10.39 -36.65 11.34
C ASP A 452 -11.81 -37.16 11.09
N ASP A 453 -12.62 -36.39 10.37
CA ASP A 453 -13.80 -36.91 9.67
C ASP A 453 -13.31 -37.71 8.45
N GLN A 454 -12.58 -38.80 8.74
CA GLN A 454 -12.38 -39.93 7.84
C GLN A 454 -13.02 -41.17 8.47
N ASP A 455 -14.34 -41.10 8.65
CA ASP A 455 -15.17 -42.30 8.68
C ASP A 455 -16.42 -42.07 7.82
N THR A 456 -16.21 -42.07 6.50
CA THR A 456 -17.24 -42.46 5.55
C THR A 456 -16.73 -43.68 4.79
N GLY A 457 -16.69 -44.80 5.50
CA GLY A 457 -16.73 -46.12 4.89
C GLY A 457 -18.06 -46.35 4.17
N ASP A 458 -17.92 -46.96 3.00
CA ASP A 458 -18.93 -47.65 2.20
C ASP A 458 -20.05 -46.84 1.53
N ALA A 459 -19.81 -46.52 0.26
CA ALA A 459 -20.83 -46.62 -0.78
C ALA A 459 -20.19 -47.06 -2.12
N ASP A 460 -19.87 -48.34 -2.22
CA ASP A 460 -20.09 -49.06 -3.49
C ASP A 460 -21.60 -48.99 -3.78
N ASP A 461 -22.02 -48.29 -4.83
CA ASP A 461 -22.48 -48.99 -6.03
C ASP A 461 -22.77 -48.00 -7.18
N VAL A 462 -22.38 -48.46 -8.34
CA VAL A 462 -22.48 -47.85 -9.65
C VAL A 462 -23.93 -47.97 -10.14
N THR A 463 -24.55 -46.89 -10.63
CA THR A 463 -25.14 -46.83 -11.98
C THR A 463 -25.77 -45.46 -12.29
N ALA A 464 -25.35 -44.89 -13.42
CA ALA A 464 -26.02 -43.79 -14.13
C ALA A 464 -27.35 -44.28 -14.75
N PRO A 465 -28.27 -43.38 -15.15
CA PRO A 465 -28.05 -42.36 -16.19
C PRO A 465 -28.23 -40.91 -15.75
#